data_AF-A0A534WG41-F1
#
_entry.id   AF-A0A534WG41-F1
#
_cell.length_a   1.000
_cell.length_b   1.000
_cell.length_c   1.000
_cell.angle_alpha   90.00
_cell.angle_beta   90.00
_cell.angle_gamma   90.00
#
_symmetry.space_group_name_H-M   'P 1'
#
loop_
_entity.id
_entity.type
_entity.pdbx_description
1 polymer ?
#
loop_
_entity_poly.entity_id
_entity_poly.type
_entity_poly.pdbx_seq_one_letter_code
_entity_poly.pdbx_strand_id
1 'polypeptide(L)'
;MISRVADHCFWFGRYLERTESTARLLQVTASLALDSELTPEQCWQPVVITAGEQERFAELCGPFAAADGDAVQRYLTLDERVPVSLRRSIAAARENARSSR
;
A
#
# COMPACT_ATOMS: atom_id res chain seq x y z
N MET A 1 7.42 19.67 24.93
CA MET A 1 6.31 18.68 24.92
C MET A 1 5.37 18.86 23.73
N ILE A 2 4.86 20.06 23.41
CA ILE A 2 3.95 20.30 22.26
C ILE A 2 4.52 19.81 20.91
N SER A 3 5.83 20.00 20.67
CA SER A 3 6.47 19.59 19.43
C SER A 3 6.41 18.07 19.17
N ARG A 4 6.45 17.22 20.20
CA ARG A 4 6.40 15.75 20.03
C ARG A 4 5.00 15.25 19.73
N VAL A 5 3.98 15.82 20.39
CA VAL A 5 2.58 15.49 20.11
C VAL A 5 2.19 15.95 18.70
N ALA A 6 2.64 17.14 18.29
CA ALA A 6 2.41 17.63 16.93
C ALA A 6 3.05 16.71 15.87
N ASP A 7 4.29 16.25 16.09
CA ASP A 7 4.99 15.32 15.21
C ASP A 7 4.25 13.97 15.09
N HIS A 8 3.81 13.40 16.21
CA HIS A 8 3.01 12.16 16.19
C HIS A 8 1.66 12.34 15.46
N CYS A 9 0.96 13.46 15.67
CA CYS A 9 -0.29 13.74 14.95
C CYS A 9 -0.06 13.86 13.44
N PHE A 10 1.02 14.51 13.02
CA PHE A 10 1.38 14.64 11.60
C PHE A 10 1.62 13.26 10.97
N TRP A 11 2.45 12.43 11.59
CA TRP A 11 2.75 11.09 11.06
C TRP A 11 1.55 10.16 11.13
N PHE A 12 0.73 10.25 12.17
CA PHE A 12 -0.54 9.54 12.25
C PHE A 12 -1.45 9.85 11.05
N GLY A 13 -1.68 11.14 10.77
CA GLY A 13 -2.49 11.57 9.62
C GLY A 13 -1.93 11.06 8.29
N ARG A 14 -0.62 11.24 8.08
CA ARG A 14 0.09 10.74 6.87
C ARG A 14 -0.10 9.24 6.67
N TYR A 15 0.03 8.43 7.73
CA TYR A 15 -0.13 6.98 7.62
C TYR A 15 -1.59 6.56 7.44
N LEU A 16 -2.55 7.30 7.98
CA LEU A 16 -3.97 7.08 7.71
C LEU A 16 -4.32 7.39 6.25
N GLU A 17 -3.94 8.55 5.74
CA GLU A 17 -4.17 8.94 4.33
C GLU A 17 -3.58 7.91 3.37
N ARG A 18 -2.36 7.42 3.67
CA ARG A 18 -1.71 6.37 2.88
C ARG A 18 -2.47 5.05 2.94
N THR A 19 -2.96 4.66 4.13
CA THR A 19 -3.79 3.46 4.29
C THR A 19 -5.04 3.55 3.43
N GLU A 20 -5.76 4.67 3.50
CA GLU A 20 -6.97 4.90 2.73
C GLU A 20 -6.68 4.88 1.22
N SER A 21 -5.65 5.59 0.79
CA SER A 21 -5.27 5.70 -0.63
C SER A 21 -4.91 4.34 -1.22
N THR A 22 -4.09 3.55 -0.53
CA THR A 22 -3.72 2.19 -0.97
C THR A 22 -4.93 1.26 -0.99
N ALA A 23 -5.80 1.31 0.03
CA ALA A 23 -6.99 0.46 0.09
C ALA A 23 -7.97 0.77 -1.04
N ARG A 24 -8.21 2.06 -1.30
CA ARG A 24 -9.07 2.54 -2.39
C ARG A 24 -8.51 2.13 -3.75
N LEU A 25 -7.20 2.26 -3.94
CA LEU A 25 -6.53 1.88 -5.18
C LEU A 25 -6.65 0.37 -5.43
N LEU A 26 -6.40 -0.47 -4.42
CA LEU A 26 -6.61 -1.92 -4.50
C LEU A 26 -8.07 -2.28 -4.80
N GLN A 27 -9.02 -1.64 -4.13
CA GLN A 27 -10.45 -1.90 -4.31
C GLN A 27 -10.92 -1.58 -5.73
N VAL A 28 -10.57 -0.39 -6.24
CA VAL A 28 -10.97 0.04 -7.59
C VAL A 28 -10.32 -0.85 -8.65
N THR A 29 -9.04 -1.20 -8.50
CA THR A 29 -8.38 -2.11 -9.44
C THR A 29 -8.95 -3.51 -9.38
N ALA A 30 -9.33 -4.02 -8.21
CA ALA A 30 -10.00 -5.32 -8.10
C ALA A 30 -11.33 -5.33 -8.86
N SER A 31 -12.15 -4.27 -8.74
CA SER A 31 -13.36 -4.12 -9.56
C SER A 31 -13.04 -4.06 -11.06
N LEU A 32 -12.04 -3.26 -11.45
CA LEU A 32 -11.63 -3.14 -12.86
C LEU A 32 -11.14 -4.48 -13.44
N ALA A 33 -10.40 -5.27 -12.66
CA ALA A 33 -9.86 -6.54 -13.10
C ALA A 33 -10.97 -7.60 -13.33
N LEU A 34 -12.14 -7.45 -12.72
CA LEU A 34 -13.29 -8.32 -12.94
C LEU A 34 -14.11 -7.90 -14.16
N ASP A 35 -14.20 -6.59 -14.43
CA ASP A 35 -15.12 -6.03 -15.42
C ASP A 35 -14.48 -5.69 -16.78
N SER A 36 -13.14 -5.70 -16.88
CA SER A 36 -12.42 -5.29 -18.09
C SER A 36 -11.87 -6.47 -18.90
N GLU A 37 -11.64 -6.25 -20.20
CA GLU A 37 -10.94 -7.18 -21.10
C GLU A 37 -9.40 -7.07 -21.01
N LEU A 38 -8.89 -6.38 -19.98
CA LEU A 38 -7.46 -6.17 -19.77
C LEU A 38 -6.80 -7.43 -19.21
N THR A 39 -5.52 -7.64 -19.55
CA THR A 39 -4.74 -8.68 -18.87
C THR A 39 -4.52 -8.30 -17.40
N PRO A 40 -4.29 -9.27 -16.49
CA PRO A 40 -3.96 -8.97 -15.11
C PRO A 40 -2.79 -7.99 -14.98
N GLU A 41 -1.74 -8.16 -15.80
CA GLU A 41 -0.59 -7.25 -15.80
C GLU A 41 -0.99 -5.81 -16.15
N GLN A 42 -1.86 -5.62 -17.15
CA GLN A 42 -2.37 -4.29 -17.51
C GLN A 42 -3.20 -3.65 -16.39
N CYS A 43 -3.91 -4.45 -15.59
CA CYS A 43 -4.65 -3.96 -14.42
C CYS A 43 -3.75 -3.63 -13.23
N TRP A 44 -2.79 -4.51 -12.93
CA TRP A 44 -2.08 -4.51 -11.64
C TRP A 44 -0.69 -3.88 -11.70
N GLN A 45 -0.01 -3.84 -12.85
CA GLN A 45 1.27 -3.14 -12.97
C GLN A 45 1.15 -1.63 -12.67
N PRO A 46 0.12 -0.89 -13.14
CA PRO A 46 -0.06 0.52 -12.81
C PRO A 46 -0.23 0.77 -11.30
N VAL A 47 -0.83 -0.18 -10.58
CA VAL A 47 -0.99 -0.11 -9.12
C VAL A 47 0.36 -0.14 -8.41
N VAL A 48 1.23 -1.07 -8.80
CA VAL A 48 2.59 -1.19 -8.25
C VAL A 48 3.43 0.07 -8.56
N ILE A 49 3.32 0.58 -9.78
CA ILE A 49 4.01 1.82 -10.21
C ILE A 49 3.52 3.01 -9.40
N THR A 50 2.20 3.18 -9.27
CA THR A 50 1.59 4.30 -8.52
C THR A 50 1.95 4.25 -7.03
N ALA A 51 2.12 3.05 -6.47
CA ALA A 51 2.60 2.86 -5.10
C ALA A 51 4.10 3.18 -4.93
N GLY A 52 4.83 3.41 -6.02
CA GLY A 52 6.28 3.65 -6.00
C GLY A 52 7.10 2.40 -5.71
N GLU A 53 6.56 1.21 -5.96
CA GLU A 53 7.15 -0.07 -5.55
C GLU A 53 7.66 -0.91 -6.72
N GLN A 54 7.69 -0.38 -7.95
CA GLN A 54 8.04 -1.16 -9.15
C GLN A 54 9.34 -1.95 -9.01
N GLU A 55 10.43 -1.28 -8.61
CA GLU A 55 11.75 -1.92 -8.48
C GLU A 55 11.74 -2.97 -7.36
N ARG A 56 11.30 -2.60 -6.15
CA ARG A 56 11.27 -3.51 -5.00
C ARG A 56 10.35 -4.70 -5.22
N PHE A 57 9.21 -4.50 -5.88
CA PHE A 57 8.28 -5.57 -6.22
C PHE A 57 8.91 -6.55 -7.20
N ALA A 58 9.59 -6.05 -8.25
CA ALA A 58 10.30 -6.91 -9.19
C ALA A 58 11.43 -7.71 -8.51
N GLU A 59 12.14 -7.11 -7.56
CA GLU A 59 13.19 -7.79 -6.77
C GLU A 59 12.63 -8.86 -5.84
N LEU A 60 11.54 -8.59 -5.13
CA LEU A 60 10.99 -9.47 -4.10
C LEU A 60 10.05 -10.55 -4.64
N CYS A 61 9.33 -10.27 -5.72
CA CYS A 61 8.29 -11.12 -6.28
C CYS A 61 8.62 -11.63 -7.69
N GLY A 62 9.58 -11.00 -8.38
CA GLY A 62 9.96 -11.32 -9.75
C GLY A 62 9.42 -10.31 -10.77
N PRO A 63 10.09 -10.15 -11.93
CA PRO A 63 9.78 -9.09 -12.89
C PRO A 63 8.41 -9.21 -13.57
N PHE A 64 7.81 -10.41 -13.58
CA PHE A 64 6.50 -10.69 -14.18
C PHE A 64 5.40 -10.93 -13.14
N ALA A 65 5.68 -10.71 -11.85
CA ALA A 65 4.72 -11.00 -10.78
C ALA A 65 3.45 -10.14 -10.84
N ALA A 66 3.47 -9.02 -11.58
CA ALA A 66 2.28 -8.20 -11.79
C ALA A 66 1.22 -8.86 -12.69
N ALA A 67 1.60 -9.89 -13.45
CA ALA A 67 0.66 -10.74 -14.16
C ALA A 67 -0.17 -11.64 -13.21
N ASP A 68 0.16 -11.66 -11.92
CA ASP A 68 -0.62 -12.30 -10.87
C ASP A 68 -1.20 -11.21 -9.94
N GLY A 69 -2.50 -10.96 -10.09
CA GLY A 69 -3.22 -9.97 -9.29
C GLY A 69 -3.24 -10.29 -7.79
N ASP A 70 -3.20 -11.57 -7.42
CA ASP A 70 -3.17 -11.97 -6.02
C ASP A 70 -1.79 -11.68 -5.40
N ALA A 71 -0.71 -11.83 -6.18
CA ALA A 71 0.63 -11.45 -5.74
C ALA A 71 0.71 -9.95 -5.44
N VAL A 72 0.17 -9.09 -6.31
CA VAL A 72 0.14 -7.63 -6.10
C VAL A 72 -0.71 -7.25 -4.88
N GLN A 73 -1.91 -7.83 -4.75
CA GLN A 73 -2.77 -7.59 -3.61
C GLN A 73 -2.13 -8.02 -2.29
N ARG A 74 -1.50 -9.21 -2.26
CA ARG A 74 -0.80 -9.71 -1.06
C ARG A 74 0.38 -8.81 -0.69
N TYR A 75 1.16 -8.36 -1.67
CA TYR A 75 2.30 -7.47 -1.49
C TYR A 75 1.87 -6.13 -0.86
N LEU A 76 0.85 -5.47 -1.42
CA LEU A 76 0.39 -4.16 -0.94
C LEU A 76 -0.53 -4.23 0.29
N THR A 77 -1.07 -5.40 0.63
CA THR A 77 -1.95 -5.54 1.80
C THR A 77 -1.19 -6.03 3.03
N LEU A 78 -0.46 -7.13 2.90
CA LEU A 78 0.00 -7.93 4.06
C LEU A 78 1.52 -7.93 4.24
N ASP A 79 2.32 -7.70 3.21
CA ASP A 79 3.77 -7.90 3.30
C ASP A 79 4.42 -6.93 4.32
N GLU A 80 5.18 -7.52 5.25
CA GLU A 80 5.93 -6.82 6.32
C GLU A 80 7.13 -6.06 5.82
N ARG A 81 7.72 -6.53 4.73
CA ARG A 81 8.94 -5.98 4.16
C ARG A 81 8.65 -4.68 3.40
N VAL A 82 7.38 -4.43 3.09
CA VAL A 82 6.90 -3.35 2.25
C VAL A 82 6.36 -2.21 3.12
N PRO A 83 7.09 -1.08 3.27
CA PRO A 83 6.65 0.03 4.12
C PRO A 83 5.30 0.61 3.68
N VAL A 84 5.02 0.52 2.37
CA VAL A 84 3.79 1.05 1.81
C VAL A 84 2.56 0.17 2.02
N SER A 85 2.72 -1.07 2.50
CA SER A 85 1.61 -2.01 2.63
C SER A 85 0.60 -1.58 3.67
N LEU A 86 -0.68 -1.90 3.49
CA LEU A 86 -1.77 -1.57 4.42
C LEU A 86 -1.43 -1.95 5.86
N ARG A 87 -0.90 -3.16 6.06
CA ARG A 87 -0.53 -3.64 7.39
C ARG A 87 0.57 -2.77 8.04
N ARG A 88 1.60 -2.37 7.28
CA ARG A 88 2.67 -1.49 7.79
C ARG A 88 2.17 -0.05 8.02
N SER A 89 1.32 0.48 7.15
CA SER A 89 0.67 1.79 7.32
C SER A 89 -0.15 1.86 8.60
N ILE A 90 -1.02 0.87 8.81
CA ILE A 90 -1.90 0.80 9.97
C ILE A 90 -1.08 0.63 11.24
N ALA A 91 -0.05 -0.22 11.23
CA ALA A 91 0.85 -0.37 12.36
C ALA A 91 1.53 0.96 12.73
N ALA A 92 2.05 1.69 11.73
CA ALA A 92 2.70 2.98 11.95
C ALA A 92 1.72 4.07 12.43
N ALA A 93 0.49 4.11 11.90
CA ALA A 93 -0.56 4.99 12.38
C ALA A 93 -0.90 4.69 13.86
N ARG A 94 -1.09 3.41 14.20
CA ARG A 94 -1.39 3.00 15.58
C ARG A 94 -0.29 3.37 16.56
N GLU A 95 0.97 3.24 16.15
CA GLU A 95 2.11 3.59 17.01
C GLU A 95 2.19 5.09 17.27
N ASN A 96 1.97 5.91 16.24
CA ASN A 96 1.88 7.37 16.41
C ASN A 96 0.69 7.77 17.28
N ALA A 97 -0.47 7.12 17.14
CA ALA A 97 -1.63 7.37 17.98
C ALA A 97 -1.40 7.02 19.46
N ARG A 98 -0.59 5.99 19.76
CA ARG A 98 -0.25 5.60 21.14
C ARG A 98 0.74 6.58 21.78
N SER A 99 1.69 7.09 21.00
CA SER A 99 2.75 7.98 21.45
C SER A 99 2.26 9.40 21.78
N SER A 100 1.03 9.73 21.38
CA SER A 100 0.35 11.01 21.67
C SER A 100 -0.35 11.07 23.04
N ARG A 101 -0.28 10.01 23.87
CA ARG A 101 -0.75 10.04 25.27
C ARG A 101 0.28 10.59 26.23
#